data_AF-A0A963WQQ6-F1
#
_entry.id   AF-A0A963WQQ6-F1
#
_cell.length_a   1.000
_cell.length_b   1.000
_cell.length_c   1.000
_cell.angle_alpha   90.00
_cell.angle_beta   90.00
_cell.angle_gamma   90.00
#
_symmetry.space_group_name_H-M   'P 1'
#
loop_
_entity.id
_entity.type
_entity.pdbx_description
1 polymer ?
#
loop_
_entity_poly.entity_id
_entity_poly.type
_entity_poly.pdbx_seq_one_letter_code
_entity_poly.pdbx_strand_id
1 'polypeptide(L)'
;MNEVFEDLRTAVYSVWRRRWLALCVAWGVCILGWLVVAMIPNSYESNARIYVQLDDVLAEQLKIAGGAERDITRVRQTLTSSVNLEKVIRSTRLGEGIDDKKKMESAIEGLTKAVTVKSEEDNLFELSAEIGKGDLSDADNAKLAQDVVQKLIDIFREENIAGNRGEVAETIVFLDQQLEERKKELEAAEQRRLAFEAEHPDLIGGADGVSTRLQSLRSELRDVEADLAAASAALAGIDGQI
;
A
#
# COMPACT_ATOMS: atom_id res chain seq x y z
N MET A 1 59.56 8.54 -18.50
CA MET A 1 59.37 9.23 -17.21
C MET A 1 60.24 10.49 -17.07
N ASN A 2 61.47 10.53 -17.62
CA ASN A 2 62.33 11.73 -17.52
C ASN A 2 61.90 12.90 -18.42
N GLU A 3 61.32 12.66 -19.60
CA GLU A 3 60.83 13.73 -20.50
C GLU A 3 59.74 14.58 -19.84
N VAL A 4 58.78 13.96 -19.16
CA VAL A 4 57.70 14.69 -18.46
C VAL A 4 58.27 15.58 -17.36
N PHE A 5 59.35 15.14 -16.69
CA PHE A 5 60.04 15.93 -15.66
C PHE A 5 60.84 17.10 -16.26
N GLU A 6 61.47 16.91 -17.42
CA GLU A 6 62.19 17.99 -18.11
C GLU A 6 61.24 19.05 -18.69
N ASP A 7 60.11 18.65 -19.26
CA ASP A 7 59.09 19.58 -19.73
C ASP A 7 58.50 20.41 -18.59
N LEU A 8 58.23 19.77 -17.44
CA LEU A 8 57.70 20.47 -16.25
C LEU A 8 58.73 21.45 -15.67
N ARG A 9 60.01 21.07 -15.64
CA ARG A 9 61.10 21.95 -15.17
C ARG A 9 61.30 23.15 -16.10
N THR A 10 61.16 22.94 -17.41
CA THR A 10 61.25 23.99 -18.44
C THR A 10 60.06 24.95 -18.35
N ALA A 11 58.85 24.43 -18.13
CA ALA A 11 57.67 25.23 -17.87
C ALA A 11 57.83 26.11 -16.62
N VAL A 12 58.31 25.55 -15.51
CA VAL A 12 58.57 26.29 -14.26
C VAL A 12 59.60 27.42 -14.45
N TYR A 13 60.68 27.17 -15.20
CA TYR A 13 61.70 28.20 -15.47
C TYR A 13 61.15 29.33 -16.35
N SER A 14 60.27 28.99 -17.31
CA SER A 14 59.59 29.98 -18.16
C SER A 14 58.65 30.89 -17.36
N VAL A 15 57.95 30.31 -16.38
CA VAL A 15 57.06 31.00 -15.44
C VAL A 15 57.87 31.91 -14.50
N TRP A 16 59.03 31.45 -14.02
CA TRP A 16 59.91 32.25 -13.15
C TRP A 16 60.43 33.52 -13.83
N ARG A 17 60.79 33.45 -15.12
CA ARG A 17 61.26 34.61 -15.89
C ARG A 17 60.15 35.61 -16.19
N ARG A 18 58.91 35.15 -16.36
CA ARG A 18 57.69 35.97 -16.60
C ARG A 18 56.79 36.06 -15.37
N ARG A 19 57.38 36.02 -14.17
CA ARG A 19 56.70 36.05 -12.87
C ARG A 19 55.56 37.08 -12.74
N TRP A 20 55.72 38.27 -13.32
CA TRP A 20 54.65 39.30 -13.32
C TRP A 20 53.46 38.93 -14.24
N LEU A 21 53.71 38.42 -15.45
CA LEU A 21 52.65 37.98 -16.36
C LEU A 21 51.94 36.72 -15.82
N ALA A 22 52.69 35.77 -15.25
CA ALA A 22 52.12 34.61 -14.59
C ALA A 22 51.24 35.01 -13.40
N LEU A 23 51.67 36.01 -12.61
CA LEU A 23 50.87 36.54 -11.50
C LEU A 23 49.60 37.25 -11.99
N CYS A 24 49.67 38.05 -13.07
CA CYS A 24 48.48 38.66 -13.67
C CYS A 24 47.47 37.61 -14.18
N VAL A 25 47.95 36.55 -14.85
CA VAL A 25 47.09 35.46 -15.33
C VAL A 25 46.48 34.70 -14.15
N ALA A 26 47.27 34.35 -13.14
CA ALA A 26 46.78 33.69 -11.93
C ALA A 26 45.72 34.54 -11.22
N TRP A 27 45.95 35.85 -11.08
CA TRP A 27 44.99 36.77 -10.48
C TRP A 27 43.71 36.90 -11.31
N GLY A 28 43.83 36.94 -12.64
CA GLY A 28 42.69 36.90 -13.56
C GLY A 28 41.86 35.63 -13.41
N VAL A 29 42.49 34.46 -13.33
CA VAL A 29 41.82 33.17 -13.08
C VAL A 29 41.14 33.16 -11.71
N CYS A 30 41.78 33.69 -10.68
CA CYS A 30 41.20 33.80 -9.34
C CYS A 30 39.96 34.70 -9.32
N ILE A 31 40.00 35.88 -9.94
CA ILE A 31 38.86 36.80 -10.00
C ILE A 31 37.71 36.20 -10.80
N LEU A 32 38.02 35.60 -11.96
CA LEU A 32 37.03 34.95 -12.79
C LEU A 32 36.40 33.77 -12.05
N GLY A 33 37.21 32.97 -11.34
CA GLY A 33 36.75 31.90 -10.47
C GLY A 33 35.83 32.40 -9.36
N TRP A 34 36.18 33.49 -8.67
CA TRP A 34 35.31 34.09 -7.66
C TRP A 34 33.99 34.58 -8.27
N LEU A 35 34.02 35.24 -9.42
CA LEU A 35 32.81 35.72 -10.09
C LEU A 35 31.86 34.56 -10.45
N VAL A 36 32.40 33.45 -10.95
CA VAL A 36 31.61 32.24 -11.22
C VAL A 36 31.01 31.64 -9.95
N VAL A 37 31.79 31.53 -8.87
CA VAL A 37 31.28 31.00 -7.58
C VAL A 37 30.21 31.92 -6.99
N ALA A 38 30.35 33.23 -7.12
CA ALA A 38 29.37 34.20 -6.63
C ALA A 38 28.05 34.19 -7.42
N MET A 39 28.03 33.59 -8.63
CA MET A 39 26.81 33.41 -9.43
C MET A 39 26.04 32.12 -9.08
N ILE A 40 26.62 31.20 -8.31
CA ILE A 40 25.94 29.96 -7.91
C ILE A 40 24.98 30.31 -6.76
N PRO A 41 23.65 30.12 -6.92
CA PRO A 41 22.70 30.38 -5.85
C PRO A 41 22.92 29.42 -4.68
N ASN A 42 22.77 29.93 -3.45
CA ASN A 42 22.78 29.09 -2.26
C ASN A 42 21.60 28.12 -2.30
N SER A 43 21.85 26.89 -1.86
CA SER A 43 20.85 25.83 -1.77
C SER A 43 20.82 25.28 -0.35
N TYR A 44 19.61 25.03 0.17
CA TYR A 44 19.39 24.60 1.54
C TYR A 44 18.70 23.26 1.55
N GLU A 45 19.32 22.29 2.23
CA GLU A 45 18.78 20.94 2.38
C GLU A 45 18.22 20.76 3.79
N SER A 46 16.99 20.26 3.87
CA SER A 46 16.40 19.78 5.14
C SER A 46 16.30 18.26 5.10
N ASN A 47 16.75 17.61 6.17
CA ASN A 47 16.79 16.15 6.31
C ASN A 47 15.94 15.71 7.50
N ALA A 48 15.11 14.70 7.28
CA ALA A 48 14.33 14.04 8.32
C ALA A 48 14.45 12.52 8.21
N ARG A 49 14.55 11.86 9.37
CA ARG A 49 14.55 10.40 9.47
C ARG A 49 13.27 9.92 10.09
N ILE A 50 12.61 8.97 9.42
CA ILE A 50 11.28 8.47 9.79
C ILE A 50 11.39 6.96 9.95
N TYR A 51 11.03 6.47 11.13
CA TYR A 51 10.86 5.03 11.37
C TYR A 51 9.40 4.67 11.17
N VAL A 52 9.11 3.75 10.26
CA VAL A 52 7.73 3.30 9.98
C VAL A 52 7.59 1.87 10.46
N GLN A 53 6.65 1.64 11.39
CA GLN A 53 6.19 0.31 11.73
C GLN A 53 5.13 -0.08 10.70
N LEU A 54 5.50 -0.88 9.71
CA LEU A 54 4.51 -1.56 8.89
C LEU A 54 3.99 -2.73 9.74
N ASP A 55 2.77 -2.59 10.28
CA ASP A 55 2.06 -3.70 10.94
C ASP A 55 1.62 -4.71 9.88
N ASP A 56 2.57 -5.50 9.36
CA ASP A 56 2.26 -6.56 8.41
C ASP A 56 2.02 -7.88 9.15
N VAL A 57 0.81 -7.99 9.70
CA VAL A 57 0.30 -9.20 10.36
C VAL A 57 0.30 -10.43 9.42
N LEU A 58 0.44 -10.23 8.10
CA LEU A 58 0.40 -11.27 7.07
C LEU A 58 1.82 -11.66 6.57
N ALA A 59 2.79 -10.73 6.53
CA ALA A 59 4.16 -11.03 6.12
C ALA A 59 4.86 -12.04 7.03
N GLU A 60 4.62 -11.97 8.34
CA GLU A 60 5.23 -12.88 9.31
C GLU A 60 4.77 -14.34 9.11
N GLN A 61 3.57 -14.54 8.55
CA GLN A 61 3.03 -15.87 8.28
C GLN A 61 3.50 -16.47 6.94
N LEU A 62 3.95 -15.62 6.00
CA LEU A 62 4.28 -16.04 4.63
C LEU A 62 5.79 -16.13 4.32
N LYS A 63 6.70 -15.68 5.21
CA LYS A 63 8.18 -15.76 5.02
C LYS A 63 8.65 -15.28 3.63
N ILE A 64 7.99 -14.29 3.03
CA ILE A 64 8.41 -13.74 1.75
C ILE A 64 9.49 -12.70 2.01
N ALA A 65 10.75 -13.11 1.90
CA ALA A 65 11.96 -12.31 2.17
C ALA A 65 12.23 -11.18 1.14
N GLY A 66 11.20 -10.48 0.66
CA GLY A 66 11.33 -9.41 -0.34
C GLY A 66 10.18 -8.41 -0.31
N GLY A 67 9.58 -8.17 0.87
CA GLY A 67 8.58 -7.12 1.09
C GLY A 67 9.19 -5.73 1.13
N ALA A 68 10.26 -5.56 1.92
CA ALA A 68 10.87 -4.26 2.23
C ALA A 68 11.19 -3.41 0.98
N GLU A 69 11.84 -3.97 -0.05
CA GLU A 69 12.19 -3.23 -1.27
C GLU A 69 10.96 -2.76 -2.09
N ARG A 70 9.88 -3.56 -2.07
CA ARG A 70 8.60 -3.20 -2.70
C ARG A 70 7.86 -2.15 -1.88
N ASP A 71 7.92 -2.25 -0.56
CA ASP A 71 7.31 -1.28 0.36
C ASP A 71 8.02 0.07 0.25
N ILE A 72 9.36 0.08 0.12
CA ILE A 72 10.16 1.28 -0.14
C ILE A 72 9.72 1.95 -1.45
N THR A 73 9.58 1.17 -2.53
CA THR A 73 9.15 1.70 -3.83
C THR A 73 7.76 2.31 -3.74
N ARG A 74 6.84 1.67 -3.00
CA ARG A 74 5.49 2.17 -2.76
C ARG A 74 5.50 3.47 -1.95
N VAL A 75 6.19 3.51 -0.81
CA VAL A 75 6.29 4.72 0.04
C VAL A 75 6.88 5.89 -0.74
N ARG A 76 7.99 5.65 -1.47
CA ARG A 76 8.60 6.65 -2.34
C ARG A 76 7.60 7.15 -3.38
N GLN A 77 6.94 6.25 -4.10
CA GLN A 77 5.98 6.60 -5.15
C GLN A 77 4.77 7.39 -4.59
N THR A 78 4.28 7.04 -3.40
CA THR A 78 3.20 7.75 -2.74
C THR A 78 3.63 9.15 -2.31
N LEU A 79 4.79 9.28 -1.65
CA LEU A 79 5.32 10.57 -1.17
C LEU A 79 5.66 11.54 -2.31
N THR A 80 6.25 11.02 -3.39
CA THR A 80 6.60 11.83 -4.57
C THR A 80 5.47 11.87 -5.61
N SER A 81 4.25 11.47 -5.25
CA SER A 81 3.12 11.54 -6.17
C SER A 81 2.77 13.00 -6.47
N SER A 82 2.36 13.28 -7.71
CA SER A 82 2.02 14.64 -8.14
C SER A 82 0.93 15.28 -7.26
N VAL A 83 -0.03 14.48 -6.80
CA VAL A 83 -1.12 14.93 -5.92
C VAL A 83 -0.57 15.35 -4.56
N ASN A 84 0.37 14.61 -3.98
CA ASN A 84 0.97 14.95 -2.70
C ASN A 84 1.92 16.14 -2.80
N LEU A 85 2.73 16.19 -3.85
CA LEU A 85 3.59 17.34 -4.12
C LEU A 85 2.77 18.61 -4.36
N GLU A 86 1.61 18.51 -5.03
CA GLU A 86 0.68 19.63 -5.16
C GLU A 86 0.17 20.12 -3.80
N LYS A 87 -0.24 19.21 -2.90
CA LYS A 87 -0.65 19.55 -1.53
C LYS A 87 0.48 20.27 -0.78
N VAL A 88 1.74 19.82 -0.92
CA VAL A 88 2.90 20.48 -0.31
C VAL A 88 3.11 21.88 -0.87
N ILE A 89 3.04 22.04 -2.20
CA ILE A 89 3.22 23.36 -2.84
C ILE A 89 2.14 24.32 -2.36
N ARG A 90 0.88 23.89 -2.30
CA ARG A 90 -0.25 24.72 -1.85
C ARG A 90 -0.19 25.08 -0.37
N SER A 91 0.44 24.26 0.46
CA SER A 91 0.52 24.44 1.91
C SER A 91 1.82 25.12 2.38
N THR A 92 2.75 25.39 1.48
CA THR A 92 4.02 26.04 1.75
C THR A 92 4.18 27.32 0.93
N ARG A 93 5.21 28.10 1.20
CA ARG A 93 5.52 29.32 0.42
C ARG A 93 5.93 29.01 -1.03
N LEU A 94 6.10 27.73 -1.40
CA LEU A 94 6.32 27.33 -2.79
C LEU A 94 5.13 27.68 -3.69
N GLY A 95 3.91 27.70 -3.13
CA GLY A 95 2.67 28.01 -3.85
C GLY A 95 2.39 29.50 -4.04
N GLU A 96 3.17 30.39 -3.42
CA GLU A 96 2.98 31.84 -3.56
C GLU A 96 3.13 32.25 -5.05
N GLY A 97 2.08 32.84 -5.63
CA GLY A 97 2.06 33.28 -7.04
C GLY A 97 1.78 32.18 -8.08
N ILE A 98 1.36 30.99 -7.63
CA ILE A 98 0.94 29.88 -8.49
C ILE A 98 -0.59 29.84 -8.59
N ASP A 99 -1.13 30.62 -9.53
CA ASP A 99 -2.58 30.69 -9.79
C ASP A 99 -3.00 29.85 -11.02
N ASP A 100 -2.04 29.45 -11.86
CA ASP A 100 -2.28 28.74 -13.11
C ASP A 100 -1.84 27.27 -13.01
N LYS A 101 -2.60 26.38 -13.66
CA LYS A 101 -2.33 24.94 -13.71
C LYS A 101 -0.96 24.65 -14.32
N LYS A 102 -0.57 25.38 -15.37
CA LYS A 102 0.75 25.19 -16.01
C LYS A 102 1.91 25.51 -15.07
N LYS A 103 1.76 26.56 -14.24
CA LYS A 103 2.76 26.92 -13.22
C LYS A 103 2.82 25.87 -12.11
N MET A 104 1.67 25.31 -11.73
CA MET A 104 1.60 24.25 -10.73
C MET A 104 2.33 23.00 -11.23
N GLU A 105 2.10 22.57 -12.47
CA GLU A 105 2.79 21.42 -13.07
C GLU A 105 4.32 21.62 -13.08
N SER A 106 4.80 22.82 -13.46
CA SER A 106 6.24 23.12 -13.41
C SER A 106 6.80 23.13 -11.99
N ALA A 107 6.03 23.60 -11.01
CA ALA A 107 6.44 23.61 -9.61
C ALA A 107 6.48 22.19 -9.02
N ILE A 108 5.53 21.33 -9.39
CA ILE A 108 5.52 19.91 -9.04
C ILE A 108 6.75 19.22 -9.62
N GLU A 109 7.08 19.48 -10.90
CA GLU A 109 8.26 18.88 -11.53
C GLU A 109 9.56 19.35 -10.84
N GLY A 110 9.65 20.63 -10.49
CA GLY A 110 10.76 21.19 -9.72
C GLY A 110 10.89 20.54 -8.34
N LEU A 111 9.77 20.43 -7.62
CA LEU A 111 9.75 19.81 -6.28
C LEU A 111 10.06 18.32 -6.34
N THR A 112 9.62 17.61 -7.38
CA THR A 112 9.93 16.19 -7.59
C THR A 112 11.43 15.96 -7.72
N LYS A 113 12.15 16.89 -8.38
CA LYS A 113 13.61 16.83 -8.52
C LYS A 113 14.34 17.24 -7.23
N ALA A 114 13.75 18.15 -6.47
CA ALA A 114 14.29 18.65 -5.20
C ALA A 114 14.10 17.69 -4.02
N VAL A 115 13.08 16.84 -4.05
CA VAL A 115 12.76 15.89 -2.98
C VAL A 115 13.41 14.54 -3.28
N THR A 116 14.22 14.06 -2.36
CA THR A 116 14.85 12.73 -2.43
C THR A 116 14.46 11.90 -1.22
N VAL A 117 14.00 10.67 -1.49
CA VAL A 117 13.67 9.67 -0.47
C VAL A 117 14.70 8.53 -0.57
N LYS A 118 15.43 8.29 0.50
CA LYS A 118 16.39 7.18 0.63
C LYS A 118 15.92 6.22 1.72
N SER A 119 16.21 4.93 1.55
CA SER A 119 16.04 3.91 2.59
C SER A 119 17.43 3.61 3.16
N GLU A 120 17.56 3.74 4.49
CA GLU A 120 18.80 3.43 5.22
C GLU A 120 18.74 1.97 5.72
N GLU A 121 17.55 1.50 6.14
CA GLU A 121 17.24 0.12 6.56
C GLU A 121 15.80 -0.25 6.15
N ASP A 122 15.36 -1.50 6.42
CA ASP A 122 14.04 -2.03 6.03
C ASP A 122 12.86 -1.15 6.50
N ASN A 123 13.00 -0.47 7.64
CA ASN A 123 11.95 0.36 8.26
C ASN A 123 12.38 1.82 8.55
N LEU A 124 13.56 2.23 8.07
CA LEU A 124 14.11 3.57 8.31
C LEU A 124 14.27 4.33 6.99
N PHE A 125 13.57 5.47 6.90
CA PHE A 125 13.52 6.32 5.72
C PHE A 125 14.18 7.66 6.00
N GLU A 126 15.04 8.11 5.09
CA GLU A 126 15.59 9.47 5.08
C GLU A 126 14.91 10.27 3.97
N LEU A 127 14.22 11.33 4.37
CA LEU A 127 13.58 12.29 3.50
C LEU A 127 14.42 13.56 3.47
N SER A 128 14.78 14.00 2.26
CA SER A 128 15.57 15.19 2.01
C SER A 128 14.85 16.09 1.02
N ALA A 129 14.86 17.40 1.26
CA ALA A 129 14.36 18.40 0.30
C ALA A 129 15.37 19.53 0.15
N GLU A 130 15.77 19.79 -1.09
CA GLU A 130 16.74 20.82 -1.46
C GLU A 130 16.02 22.05 -2.07
N ILE A 131 16.11 23.20 -1.40
CA ILE A 131 15.46 24.44 -1.82
C ILE A 131 16.49 25.58 -1.92
N GLY A 132 16.61 26.16 -3.11
CA GLY A 132 17.50 27.29 -3.40
C GLY A 132 16.80 28.34 -4.26
N LYS A 133 15.80 29.03 -3.71
CA LYS A 133 15.05 30.07 -4.42
C LYS A 133 15.79 31.41 -4.32
N GLY A 134 16.15 31.98 -5.48
CA GLY A 134 16.91 33.24 -5.56
C GLY A 134 16.14 34.49 -5.14
N ASP A 135 14.81 34.40 -5.03
CA ASP A 135 13.90 35.44 -4.54
C ASP A 135 13.77 35.47 -3.01
N LEU A 136 14.25 34.43 -2.31
CA LEU A 136 14.15 34.28 -0.86
C LEU A 136 15.51 34.51 -0.18
N SER A 137 15.48 34.99 1.06
CA SER A 137 16.68 35.07 1.89
C SER A 137 17.17 33.66 2.27
N ASP A 138 18.45 33.54 2.61
CA ASP A 138 19.07 32.32 3.12
C ASP A 138 18.26 31.69 4.29
N ALA A 139 17.78 32.54 5.22
CA ALA A 139 16.98 32.09 6.35
C ALA A 139 15.58 31.63 5.94
N ASP A 140 14.98 32.25 4.92
CA ASP A 140 13.67 31.85 4.42
C ASP A 140 13.75 30.56 3.60
N ASN A 141 14.81 30.37 2.81
CA ASN A 141 15.06 29.12 2.09
C ASN A 141 15.26 27.95 3.05
N ALA A 142 16.04 28.13 4.12
CA ALA A 142 16.22 27.11 5.15
C ALA A 142 14.89 26.74 5.84
N LYS A 143 14.06 27.73 6.19
CA LYS A 143 12.72 27.48 6.75
C LYS A 143 11.81 26.80 5.74
N LEU A 144 11.84 27.20 4.48
CA LEU A 144 11.02 26.61 3.44
C LEU A 144 11.38 25.14 3.19
N ALA A 145 12.66 24.78 3.16
CA ALA A 145 13.11 23.40 3.08
C ALA A 145 12.57 22.57 4.25
N GLN A 146 12.63 23.12 5.47
CA GLN A 146 12.06 22.48 6.66
C GLN A 146 10.54 22.32 6.56
N ASP A 147 9.81 23.35 6.13
CA ASP A 147 8.36 23.33 5.97
C ASP A 147 7.93 22.28 4.94
N VAL A 148 8.66 22.17 3.84
CA VAL A 148 8.43 21.15 2.79
C VAL A 148 8.56 19.74 3.34
N VAL A 149 9.67 19.45 4.03
CA VAL A 149 9.91 18.13 4.64
C VAL A 149 8.84 17.83 5.70
N GLN A 150 8.53 18.80 6.56
CA GLN A 150 7.49 18.64 7.58
C GLN A 150 6.13 18.36 6.96
N LYS A 151 5.76 19.04 5.87
CA LYS A 151 4.47 18.82 5.19
C LYS A 151 4.41 17.47 4.49
N LEU A 152 5.50 17.01 3.90
CA LEU A 152 5.58 15.65 3.37
C LEU A 152 5.37 14.59 4.45
N ILE A 153 5.93 14.79 5.65
CA ILE A 153 5.70 13.92 6.81
C ILE A 153 4.24 13.97 7.26
N ASP A 154 3.65 15.16 7.33
CA ASP A 154 2.25 15.33 7.72
C ASP A 154 1.32 14.59 6.74
N ILE A 155 1.55 14.73 5.43
CA ILE A 155 0.79 14.05 4.37
C ILE A 155 0.99 12.54 4.45
N PHE A 156 2.21 12.07 4.65
CA PHE A 156 2.48 10.63 4.82
C PHE A 156 1.69 10.04 5.97
N ARG A 157 1.70 10.73 7.12
CA ARG A 157 0.96 10.30 8.31
C ARG A 157 -0.54 10.30 8.04
N GLU A 158 -1.05 11.32 7.37
CA GLU A 158 -2.46 11.43 7.00
C GLU A 158 -2.88 10.30 6.05
N GLU A 159 -2.12 10.03 5.00
CA GLU A 159 -2.45 8.99 4.02
C GLU A 159 -2.32 7.58 4.60
N ASN A 160 -1.32 7.32 5.45
CA ASN A 160 -1.19 6.01 6.09
C ASN A 160 -2.35 5.73 7.06
N ILE A 161 -2.84 6.76 7.79
CA ILE A 161 -3.98 6.62 8.70
C ILE A 161 -5.31 6.60 7.95
N ALA A 162 -5.47 7.41 6.90
CA ALA A 162 -6.70 7.53 6.14
C ALA A 162 -6.93 6.37 5.17
N GLY A 163 -5.88 5.89 4.50
CA GLY A 163 -5.93 4.75 3.58
C GLY A 163 -6.43 3.48 4.29
N ASN A 164 -5.84 3.16 5.45
CA ASN A 164 -6.25 2.00 6.25
C ASN A 164 -7.73 2.10 6.70
N ARG A 165 -8.21 3.30 7.07
CA ARG A 165 -9.63 3.48 7.44
C ARG A 165 -10.59 3.34 6.27
N GLY A 166 -10.22 3.86 5.10
CA GLY A 166 -11.02 3.77 3.88
C GLY A 166 -11.14 2.33 3.38
N GLU A 167 -10.02 1.61 3.29
CA GLU A 167 -9.98 0.20 2.86
C GLU A 167 -10.77 -0.71 3.79
N VAL A 168 -10.70 -0.49 5.11
CA VAL A 168 -11.51 -1.23 6.09
C VAL A 168 -13.00 -0.94 5.90
N ALA A 169 -13.39 0.32 5.69
CA ALA A 169 -14.79 0.68 5.47
C ALA A 169 -15.35 0.05 4.18
N GLU A 170 -14.57 0.07 3.08
CA GLU A 170 -14.94 -0.58 1.82
C GLU A 170 -15.06 -2.10 1.98
N THR A 171 -14.13 -2.72 2.72
CA THR A 171 -14.16 -4.16 3.02
C THR A 171 -15.41 -4.54 3.82
N ILE A 172 -15.80 -3.73 4.81
CA ILE A 172 -17.03 -3.95 5.59
C ILE A 172 -18.26 -3.90 4.66
N VAL A 173 -18.36 -2.89 3.79
CA VAL A 173 -19.48 -2.78 2.83
C VAL A 173 -19.52 -3.99 1.89
N PHE A 174 -18.38 -4.46 1.41
CA PHE A 174 -18.30 -5.66 0.58
C PHE A 174 -18.76 -6.91 1.35
N LEU A 175 -18.30 -7.10 2.59
CA LEU A 175 -18.71 -8.23 3.43
C LEU A 175 -20.22 -8.21 3.74
N ASP A 176 -20.80 -7.03 4.00
CA ASP A 176 -22.23 -6.88 4.22
C ASP A 176 -23.04 -7.25 2.96
N GLN A 177 -22.57 -6.84 1.77
CA GLN A 177 -23.20 -7.23 0.50
C GLN A 177 -23.16 -8.75 0.28
N GLN A 178 -22.01 -9.38 0.53
CA GLN A 178 -21.88 -10.84 0.45
C GLN A 178 -22.79 -11.54 1.46
N LEU A 179 -22.93 -11.00 2.67
CA LEU A 179 -23.80 -11.57 3.71
C LEU A 179 -25.28 -11.50 3.28
N GLU A 180 -25.71 -10.37 2.73
CA GLU A 180 -27.06 -10.17 2.22
C GLU A 180 -27.38 -11.11 1.04
N GLU A 181 -26.44 -11.27 0.10
CA GLU A 181 -26.58 -12.21 -1.01
C GLU A 181 -26.71 -13.65 -0.51
N ARG A 182 -25.82 -14.08 0.40
CA ARG A 182 -25.87 -15.42 1.01
C ARG A 182 -27.16 -15.67 1.78
N LYS A 183 -27.68 -14.64 2.47
CA LYS A 183 -28.97 -14.73 3.16
C LYS A 183 -30.11 -15.00 2.17
N LYS A 184 -30.16 -14.29 1.04
CA LYS A 184 -31.16 -14.53 -0.01
C LYS A 184 -31.03 -15.91 -0.65
N GLU A 185 -29.80 -16.36 -0.91
CA GLU A 185 -29.56 -17.72 -1.39
C GLU A 185 -30.09 -18.78 -0.41
N LEU A 186 -29.86 -18.57 0.89
CA LEU A 186 -30.31 -19.46 1.95
C LEU A 186 -31.83 -19.46 2.10
N GLU A 187 -32.47 -18.28 2.08
CA GLU A 187 -33.94 -18.15 2.08
C GLU A 187 -34.56 -18.85 0.86
N ALA A 188 -33.97 -18.70 -0.34
CA ALA A 188 -34.43 -19.39 -1.53
C ALA A 188 -34.25 -20.91 -1.43
N ALA A 189 -33.15 -21.38 -0.84
CA ALA A 189 -32.93 -22.80 -0.60
C ALA A 189 -33.93 -23.38 0.44
N GLU A 190 -34.22 -22.63 1.51
CA GLU A 190 -35.24 -23.01 2.49
C GLU A 190 -36.64 -23.07 1.89
N GLN A 191 -37.03 -22.08 1.08
CA GLN A 191 -38.32 -22.11 0.38
C GLN A 191 -38.44 -23.32 -0.56
N ARG A 192 -37.38 -23.65 -1.32
CA ARG A 192 -37.35 -24.87 -2.14
C ARG A 192 -37.48 -26.13 -1.29
N ARG A 193 -36.82 -26.18 -0.13
CA ARG A 193 -36.91 -27.31 0.80
C ARG A 193 -38.35 -27.47 1.33
N LEU A 194 -38.97 -26.37 1.74
CA LEU A 194 -40.35 -26.37 2.23
C LEU A 194 -41.37 -26.76 1.14
N ALA A 195 -41.19 -26.26 -0.09
CA ALA A 195 -42.03 -26.65 -1.22
C ALA A 195 -41.90 -28.16 -1.52
N PHE A 196 -40.66 -28.68 -1.51
CA PHE A 196 -40.39 -30.11 -1.68
C PHE A 196 -41.00 -30.95 -0.55
N GLU A 197 -40.87 -30.52 0.71
CA GLU A 197 -41.48 -31.18 1.86
C GLU A 197 -43.02 -31.15 1.81
N ALA A 198 -43.63 -30.08 1.28
CA ALA A 198 -45.08 -29.97 1.11
C ALA A 198 -45.63 -30.88 -0.01
N GLU A 199 -44.90 -31.02 -1.13
CA GLU A 199 -45.26 -31.94 -2.22
C GLU A 199 -44.99 -33.41 -1.86
N HIS A 200 -44.01 -33.66 -0.97
CA HIS A 200 -43.63 -35.00 -0.54
C HIS A 200 -43.67 -35.16 0.99
N PRO A 201 -44.87 -35.24 1.60
CA PRO A 201 -45.03 -35.38 3.05
C PRO A 201 -44.33 -36.62 3.61
N ASP A 202 -44.19 -37.66 2.79
CA ASP A 202 -43.55 -38.93 3.18
C ASP A 202 -42.02 -38.87 3.22
N LEU A 203 -41.42 -37.82 2.64
CA LEU A 203 -39.97 -37.60 2.62
C LEU A 203 -39.52 -36.51 3.62
N ILE A 204 -40.44 -35.99 4.44
CA ILE A 204 -40.15 -34.99 5.47
C ILE A 204 -39.13 -35.55 6.47
N GLY A 205 -38.14 -34.73 6.84
CA GLY A 205 -37.06 -35.12 7.76
C GLY A 205 -35.86 -35.79 7.07
N GLY A 206 -35.83 -35.81 5.74
CA GLY A 206 -34.70 -36.33 4.96
C GLY A 206 -34.46 -37.82 5.19
N ALA A 207 -33.20 -38.25 5.10
CA ALA A 207 -32.82 -39.66 5.24
C ALA A 207 -33.23 -40.24 6.62
N ASP A 208 -33.13 -39.44 7.68
CA ASP A 208 -33.49 -39.86 9.04
C ASP A 208 -35.01 -40.05 9.19
N GLY A 209 -35.81 -39.13 8.65
CA GLY A 209 -37.28 -39.24 8.62
C GLY A 209 -37.78 -40.46 7.82
N VAL A 210 -37.16 -40.71 6.66
CA VAL A 210 -37.46 -41.90 5.86
C VAL A 210 -37.06 -43.17 6.61
N SER A 211 -35.89 -43.20 7.25
CA SER A 211 -35.41 -44.38 7.98
C SER A 211 -36.32 -44.75 9.16
N THR A 212 -36.78 -43.76 9.94
CA THR A 212 -37.67 -43.96 11.08
C THR A 212 -39.04 -44.47 10.66
N ARG A 213 -39.58 -43.94 9.56
CA ARG A 213 -40.86 -44.43 9.00
C ARG A 213 -40.75 -45.83 8.40
N LEU A 214 -39.63 -46.16 7.77
CA LEU A 214 -39.36 -47.52 7.28
C LEU A 214 -39.26 -48.50 8.46
N GLN A 215 -38.71 -48.05 9.59
CA GLN A 215 -38.64 -48.85 10.81
C GLN A 215 -40.01 -49.06 11.46
N SER A 216 -40.88 -48.04 11.48
CA SER A 216 -42.26 -48.16 11.96
C SER A 216 -43.10 -49.07 11.08
N LEU A 217 -43.02 -48.91 9.75
CA LEU A 217 -43.71 -49.77 8.78
C LEU A 217 -43.27 -51.23 8.91
N ARG A 218 -41.97 -51.49 9.13
CA ARG A 218 -41.47 -52.85 9.41
C ARG A 218 -42.02 -53.43 10.71
N SER A 219 -42.29 -52.60 11.72
CA SER A 219 -42.92 -53.06 12.96
C SER A 219 -44.38 -53.43 12.72
N GLU A 220 -45.15 -52.54 12.08
CA GLU A 220 -46.56 -52.80 11.75
C GLU A 220 -46.72 -54.06 10.89
N LEU A 221 -45.82 -54.28 9.92
CA LEU A 221 -45.87 -55.48 9.07
C LEU A 221 -45.67 -56.76 9.90
N ARG A 222 -44.75 -56.75 10.87
CA ARG A 222 -44.55 -57.88 11.79
C ARG A 222 -45.77 -58.13 12.66
N ASP A 223 -46.43 -57.08 13.12
CA ASP A 223 -47.64 -57.20 13.93
C ASP A 223 -48.81 -57.79 13.11
N VAL A 224 -49.00 -57.32 11.87
CA VAL A 224 -50.01 -57.87 10.94
C VAL A 224 -49.69 -59.33 10.56
N GLU A 225 -48.44 -59.69 10.34
CA GLU A 225 -48.02 -61.08 10.10
C GLU A 225 -48.33 -61.98 11.32
N ALA A 226 -48.11 -61.47 12.53
CA ALA A 226 -48.45 -62.19 13.76
C ALA A 226 -49.97 -62.38 13.90
N ASP A 227 -50.76 -61.34 13.63
CA ASP A 227 -52.23 -61.40 13.63
C ASP A 227 -52.76 -62.39 12.58
N LEU A 228 -52.18 -62.39 11.38
CA LEU A 228 -52.54 -63.32 10.31
C LEU A 228 -52.16 -64.77 10.65
N ALA A 229 -50.99 -64.98 11.28
CA ALA A 229 -50.60 -66.29 11.78
C ALA A 229 -51.56 -66.78 12.89
N ALA A 230 -51.97 -65.91 13.81
CA ALA A 230 -52.94 -66.24 14.84
C ALA A 230 -54.33 -66.57 14.25
N ALA A 231 -54.80 -65.76 13.29
CA ALA A 231 -56.09 -65.99 12.62
C ALA A 231 -56.09 -67.28 11.78
N SER A 232 -55.01 -67.57 11.06
CA SER A 232 -54.88 -68.82 10.29
C SER A 232 -54.77 -70.05 11.20
N ALA A 233 -54.08 -69.95 12.34
CA ALA A 233 -54.07 -71.00 13.35
C ALA A 233 -55.45 -71.24 13.96
N ALA A 234 -56.21 -70.16 14.23
CA ALA A 234 -57.59 -70.27 14.69
C ALA A 234 -58.49 -70.95 13.65
N LEU A 235 -58.35 -70.60 12.37
CA LEU A 235 -59.12 -71.18 11.27
C LEU A 235 -58.79 -72.67 11.07
N ALA A 236 -57.52 -73.05 11.10
CA ALA A 236 -57.09 -74.46 11.06
C ALA A 236 -57.59 -75.25 12.28
N GLY A 237 -57.67 -74.62 13.45
CA GLY A 237 -58.26 -75.22 14.65
C GLY A 237 -59.76 -75.49 14.51
N ILE A 238 -60.49 -74.64 13.78
CA ILE A 238 -61.91 -74.83 13.48
C ILE A 238 -62.11 -75.94 12.44
N ASP A 239 -61.32 -75.95 11.36
CA ASP A 239 -61.40 -76.98 10.31
C ASP A 239 -60.99 -78.38 10.82
N GLY A 240 -60.15 -78.47 11.85
CA GLY A 240 -59.79 -79.74 12.49
C GLY A 240 -60.84 -80.33 13.45
N GLN A 241 -61.95 -79.61 13.72
CA GLN A 241 -63.04 -80.08 14.59
C GLN A 241 -64.24 -80.68 13.83
N ILE A 242 -64.21 -80.68 12.49
CA ILE A 242 -65.22 -81.32 11.62
C ILE A 242 -64.70 -82.67 11.12
#